data_AF-A0A2V8ZS46-F1
#
_entry.id   AF-A0A2V8ZS46-F1
#
_cell.length_a   1.000
_cell.length_b   1.000
_cell.length_c   1.000
_cell.angle_alpha   90.00
_cell.angle_beta   90.00
_cell.angle_gamma   90.00
#
_symmetry.space_group_name_H-M   'P 1'
#
loop_
_entity.id
_entity.type
_entity.pdbx_description
1 polymer ?
#
loop_
_entity_poly.entity_id
_entity_poly.type
_entity_poly.pdbx_seq_one_letter_code
_entity_poly.pdbx_strand_id
1 'polypeptide(L)'
;MIGKGEAGRLAVDRRLGWNTVPSNNFTARREGDTVILDGVGQGHGIGLCQCGAKGMAEAGASYREILSHYFPNTTLNLAPKVAEASTEIR
;
A
#
# COMPACT_ATOMS: atom_id res chain seq x y z
N MET A 1 -5.31 -12.89 19.80
CA MET A 1 -6.13 -11.87 19.12
C MET A 1 -5.24 -11.26 18.05
N ILE A 2 -5.63 -11.24 16.77
CA ILE A 2 -4.83 -10.61 15.72
C ILE A 2 -4.68 -9.13 16.11
N GLY A 3 -3.44 -8.68 16.32
CA GLY A 3 -3.20 -7.28 16.69
C GLY A 3 -3.81 -6.37 15.62
N LYS A 4 -4.52 -5.31 16.02
CA LYS A 4 -5.04 -4.35 15.05
C LYS A 4 -3.87 -3.61 14.37
N GLY A 5 -3.99 -3.36 13.07
CA GLY A 5 -3.00 -2.62 12.29
C GLY A 5 -1.91 -3.49 11.64
N GLU A 6 -0.94 -2.82 11.03
CA GLU A 6 0.00 -3.44 10.09
C GLU A 6 0.89 -4.51 10.71
N ALA A 7 1.36 -4.31 11.94
CA ALA A 7 2.19 -5.29 12.63
C ALA A 7 1.46 -6.62 12.82
N GLY A 8 0.17 -6.58 13.18
CA GLY A 8 -0.65 -7.77 13.33
C GLY A 8 -0.96 -8.44 11.99
N ARG A 9 -1.30 -7.66 10.97
CA ARG A 9 -1.47 -8.15 9.58
C ARG A 9 -0.23 -8.90 9.10
N LEU A 10 0.95 -8.27 9.22
CA LEU A 10 2.22 -8.86 8.79
C LEU A 10 2.61 -10.10 9.61
N ALA A 11 2.27 -10.15 10.90
CA ALA A 11 2.52 -11.34 11.71
C ALA A 11 1.70 -12.56 11.22
N VAL A 12 0.45 -12.33 10.81
CA VAL A 12 -0.41 -13.38 10.24
C VAL A 12 0.06 -13.78 8.86
N ASP A 13 0.31 -12.81 7.97
CA ASP A 13 0.75 -13.08 6.60
C ASP A 13 2.08 -13.85 6.55
N ARG A 14 3.03 -13.54 7.43
CA ARG A 14 4.30 -14.28 7.53
C ARG A 14 4.12 -15.74 7.94
N ARG A 15 3.01 -16.09 8.61
CA ARG A 15 2.74 -17.43 9.12
C ARG A 15 1.84 -18.24 8.19
N LEU A 16 0.86 -17.60 7.56
CA LEU A 16 -0.19 -18.27 6.78
C LEU A 16 -0.08 -18.05 5.27
N GLY A 17 0.78 -17.12 4.84
CA GLY A 17 1.00 -16.77 3.45
C GLY A 17 0.70 -15.30 3.18
N TRP A 18 1.44 -14.71 2.24
CA TRP A 18 1.20 -13.35 1.79
C TRP A 18 -0.23 -13.20 1.25
N ASN A 19 -0.89 -12.09 1.57
CA ASN A 19 -2.30 -11.80 1.28
C ASN A 19 -3.33 -12.62 2.09
N THR A 20 -2.93 -13.31 3.17
CA THR A 20 -3.90 -13.95 4.08
C THR A 20 -4.83 -12.91 4.71
N VAL A 21 -4.27 -11.76 5.12
CA VAL A 21 -5.01 -10.61 5.60
C VAL A 21 -4.78 -9.46 4.61
N PRO A 22 -5.69 -9.25 3.62
CA PRO A 22 -5.42 -8.37 2.49
C PRO A 22 -5.20 -6.90 2.85
N SER A 23 -5.78 -6.43 3.95
CA SER A 23 -5.88 -5.00 4.28
C SER A 23 -5.76 -4.78 5.79
N ASN A 24 -5.42 -3.55 6.19
CA ASN A 24 -5.51 -3.12 7.59
C ASN A 24 -6.97 -2.77 8.00
N ASN A 25 -7.87 -2.62 7.03
CA ASN A 25 -9.27 -2.27 7.26
C ASN A 25 -10.15 -3.52 7.34
N PHE A 26 -10.18 -4.13 8.54
CA PHE A 26 -11.05 -5.25 8.84
C PHE A 26 -11.51 -5.23 10.30
N THR A 27 -12.60 -5.94 10.54
CA THR A 27 -13.04 -6.37 11.87
C THR A 27 -12.79 -7.86 12.03
N ALA A 28 -12.51 -8.30 13.25
CA ALA A 28 -12.27 -9.69 13.56
C ALA A 28 -13.29 -10.16 14.59
N ARG A 29 -13.96 -11.28 14.32
CA ARG A 29 -14.80 -11.98 15.30
C ARG A 29 -14.39 -13.43 15.41
N ARG A 30 -14.67 -14.03 16.56
CA ARG A 30 -14.44 -15.45 16.81
C ARG A 30 -15.76 -16.20 16.73
N GLU A 31 -15.78 -17.28 15.98
CA GLU A 31 -16.90 -18.22 15.88
C GLU A 31 -16.38 -19.62 16.18
N GLY A 32 -16.57 -20.09 17.42
CA GLY A 32 -16.00 -21.36 17.90
C GLY A 32 -14.47 -21.37 17.81
N ASP A 33 -13.92 -22.26 17.01
CA ASP A 33 -12.48 -22.40 16.75
C ASP A 33 -12.00 -21.62 15.52
N THR A 34 -12.91 -20.89 14.86
CA THR A 34 -12.61 -20.07 13.69
C THR A 34 -12.49 -18.59 14.07
N VAL A 35 -11.59 -17.88 13.40
CA VAL A 35 -11.54 -16.42 13.41
C VAL A 35 -11.98 -15.94 12.02
N ILE A 36 -13.03 -15.13 11.98
CA ILE A 36 -13.54 -14.53 10.75
C ILE A 36 -13.08 -13.08 10.68
N LEU A 37 -12.52 -12.72 9.53
CA LEU A 37 -12.10 -11.36 9.19
C LEU A 37 -13.01 -10.79 8.12
N ASP A 38 -13.73 -9.72 8.44
CA ASP A 38 -14.56 -8.99 7.48
C ASP A 38 -13.99 -7.59 7.27
N GLY A 39 -13.65 -7.27 6.04
CA GLY A 39 -12.95 -6.05 5.70
C GLY A 39 -12.93 -5.78 4.21
N VAL A 40 -12.30 -4.66 3.84
CA VAL A 40 -12.24 -4.19 2.45
C VAL A 40 -10.86 -3.65 2.10
N GLY A 41 -10.60 -3.63 0.80
CA GLY A 41 -9.37 -3.09 0.22
C GLY A 41 -8.21 -4.09 0.23
N GLN A 42 -7.06 -3.60 -0.24
CA GLN A 42 -5.81 -4.34 -0.30
C GLN A 42 -4.66 -3.39 0.01
N GLY A 43 -3.75 -3.78 0.91
CA GLY A 43 -2.63 -2.96 1.38
C GLY A 43 -2.95 -2.16 2.65
N HIS A 44 -2.04 -1.25 3.00
CA HIS A 44 -2.08 -0.51 4.27
C HIS A 44 -2.97 0.74 4.25
N GLY A 45 -3.47 1.15 3.07
CA GLY A 45 -4.47 2.23 2.93
C GLY A 45 -3.92 3.65 3.07
N ILE A 46 -2.61 3.87 2.86
CA ILE A 46 -1.99 5.20 2.98
C ILE A 46 -1.32 5.56 1.66
N GLY A 47 -1.50 6.82 1.21
CA GLY A 47 -0.92 7.33 -0.02
C GLY A 47 -1.71 6.91 -1.27
N LEU A 48 -0.99 6.42 -2.29
CA LEU A 48 -1.54 6.14 -3.62
C LEU A 48 -2.32 4.81 -3.68
N CYS A 49 -3.63 4.88 -3.93
CA CYS A 49 -4.41 3.70 -4.30
C CYS A 49 -4.20 3.38 -5.78
N GLN A 50 -3.52 2.28 -6.09
CA GLN A 50 -3.18 1.92 -7.48
C GLN A 50 -4.42 1.74 -8.38
N CYS A 51 -5.45 1.05 -7.89
CA CYS A 51 -6.70 0.88 -8.63
C CYS A 51 -7.42 2.20 -8.87
N GLY A 52 -7.40 3.11 -7.87
CA GLY A 52 -7.99 4.43 -8.01
C GLY A 52 -7.21 5.32 -8.98
N ALA A 53 -5.88 5.30 -8.92
CA ALA A 53 -5.01 5.97 -9.88
C ALA A 53 -5.23 5.48 -11.33
N LYS A 54 -5.39 4.17 -11.51
CA LYS A 54 -5.77 3.58 -12.82
C LYS A 54 -7.12 4.13 -13.29
N GLY A 55 -8.15 4.12 -12.44
CA GLY A 55 -9.47 4.65 -12.80
C GLY A 55 -9.44 6.15 -13.13
N MET A 56 -8.64 6.95 -12.42
CA MET A 56 -8.42 8.35 -12.76
C MET A 56 -7.74 8.51 -14.12
N ALA A 57 -6.71 7.70 -14.42
CA ALA A 57 -6.04 7.73 -15.73
C ALA A 57 -6.98 7.32 -16.87
N GLU A 58 -7.81 6.29 -16.67
CA GLU A 58 -8.85 5.86 -17.62
C GLU A 58 -9.91 6.95 -17.85
N ALA A 59 -10.17 7.78 -16.84
CA ALA A 59 -11.02 8.96 -16.94
C ALA A 59 -10.32 10.20 -17.55
N GLY A 60 -9.06 10.07 -17.96
CA GLY A 60 -8.29 11.13 -18.64
C GLY A 60 -7.42 12.01 -17.73
N ALA A 61 -7.31 11.70 -16.44
CA ALA A 61 -6.44 12.45 -15.53
C ALA A 61 -4.96 12.20 -15.86
N SER A 62 -4.17 13.27 -15.88
CA SER A 62 -2.72 13.21 -15.99
C SER A 62 -2.09 12.66 -14.70
N TYR A 63 -0.86 12.15 -14.80
CA TYR A 63 -0.11 11.69 -13.63
C TYR A 63 0.09 12.80 -12.57
N ARG A 64 0.13 14.08 -12.99
CA ARG A 64 0.25 15.22 -12.08
C ARG A 64 -1.02 15.40 -11.25
N GLU A 65 -2.19 15.27 -11.87
CA GLU A 65 -3.48 15.36 -11.17
C GLU A 65 -3.68 14.17 -10.23
N ILE A 66 -3.31 12.97 -10.67
CA ILE A 66 -3.35 11.75 -9.84
C ILE A 66 -2.46 11.93 -8.60
N LEU A 67 -1.21 12.35 -8.76
CA LEU A 67 -0.31 12.56 -7.63
C LEU A 67 -0.79 13.67 -6.70
N SER A 68 -1.28 14.79 -7.24
CA SER A 68 -1.84 15.88 -6.44
C SER A 68 -3.07 15.47 -5.64
N HIS A 69 -3.88 14.52 -6.15
CA HIS A 69 -5.01 13.96 -5.41
C HIS A 69 -4.57 13.11 -4.21
N TYR A 70 -3.59 12.22 -4.40
CA TYR A 70 -3.13 11.30 -3.34
C TYR A 70 -2.11 11.90 -2.37
N PHE A 71 -1.41 12.96 -2.79
CA PHE A 71 -0.36 13.62 -2.03
C PHE A 71 -0.59 15.14 -2.01
N PRO A 72 -1.66 15.63 -1.35
CA PRO A 72 -1.94 17.05 -1.30
C PRO A 72 -0.79 17.81 -0.63
N ASN A 73 -0.57 19.05 -1.07
CA ASN A 73 0.51 19.92 -0.60
C ASN A 73 1.93 19.41 -0.89
N THR A 74 2.10 18.50 -1.84
CA THR A 74 3.42 18.11 -2.35
C THR A 74 3.76 18.84 -3.64
N THR A 75 5.04 18.84 -4.00
CA THR A 75 5.52 19.37 -5.28
C THR A 75 6.26 18.28 -6.04
N LEU A 76 6.07 18.25 -7.36
CA LEU A 76 6.79 17.34 -8.23
C LEU A 76 8.08 18.01 -8.72
N ASN A 77 9.22 17.42 -8.38
CA ASN A 77 10.54 17.87 -8.82
C ASN A 77 11.27 16.74 -9.57
N LEU A 78 12.13 17.12 -10.51
CA LEU A 78 13.05 16.17 -11.13
C LEU A 78 14.08 15.74 -10.09
N ALA A 79 14.28 14.43 -9.95
CA ALA A 79 15.37 13.92 -9.15
C ALA A 79 16.71 14.39 -9.75
N PRO A 80 17.70 14.78 -8.93
CA PRO A 80 19.03 15.10 -9.44
C PRO A 80 19.59 13.87 -10.15
N LYS A 81 20.28 14.08 -11.28
CA LYS A 81 21.05 13.00 -11.92
C LYS A 81 22.04 12.47 -10.88
N VAL A 82 21.94 11.17 -10.57
CA VAL A 82 22.98 10.50 -9.81
C VAL A 82 24.25 10.56 -10.66
N ALA A 83 25.28 11.23 -10.18
CA ALA A 83 26.58 11.21 -10.84
C ALA A 83 27.04 9.74 -10.89
N GLU A 84 27.32 9.23 -12.08
CA GLU A 84 27.87 7.88 -12.21
C GLU A 84 29.20 7.85 -11.45
N ALA A 85 29.22 7.13 -10.33
CA ALA A 85 30.47 6.82 -9.66
C ALA A 85 31.29 5.97 -10.63
N SER A 86 32.37 6.53 -11.16
CA SER A 86 33.40 5.78 -11.87
C SER A 86 33.99 4.78 -10.89
N THR A 87 33.48 3.55 -10.90
CA THR A 87 34.11 2.43 -10.20
C THR A 87 35.39 2.11 -10.96
N GLU A 88 36.49 2.77 -10.58
CA GLU A 88 37.81 2.20 -10.80
C GLU A 88 37.94 1.01 -9.84
N ILE A 89 37.64 -0.19 -10.36
CA ILE A 89 38.06 -1.44 -9.73
C ILE A 89 39.59 -1.46 -9.83
N ARG A 90 40.26 -1.33 -8.67
CA ARG A 90 41.65 -1.77 -8.49
C ARG A 90 41.66 -3.15 -7.85
#